data_AF-A0A9P8ZX25-F1
#
_entry.id   AF-A0A9P8ZX25-F1
#
_cell.length_a   1.000
_cell.length_b   1.000
_cell.length_c   1.000
_cell.angle_alpha   90.00
_cell.angle_beta   90.00
_cell.angle_gamma   90.00
#
_symmetry.space_group_name_H-M   'P 1'
#
loop_
_entity.id
_entity.type
_entity.pdbx_description
1 polymer ?
#
loop_
_entity_poly.entity_id
_entity_poly.type
_entity_poly.pdbx_seq_one_letter_code
_entity_poly.pdbx_strand_id
1 'polypeptide(L)'
;MLTSNRCAAPCDWVPCSKRCEAQLGCGHQCPSVCGELCPGDQYCQVCCSDEIKSTMVDFIMGLQYNEIDIDVDPCIFPACGHFVAKSSMDGVMDMKAHYTMSAEDNPIAVSGISRPFLMDEVKTCPTCRSSLRNVSRYGRIVRRAMLDEATKKFIAWSNDEHLQLAQRLVDIQQSLSEKSLPRMLPQNTRPAKLRMTANVRLKQLHAVRDCIGGERYQSALQLWNSISEYIKKVRKEEQPFQRVADFVHHAKAQGQTQQGFVYDETLIQVRGKLQGLSLWLRCESIVFSDFIKFRQNFKGPVQTINLDFAEQMKECEVRFWCRCGSSDGTSNAGTRPRSIAVLSIPQ
;
A
#
# COMPACT_ATOMS: atom_id res chain seq x y z
N MET A 1 -15.16 6.31 -27.91
CA MET A 1 -14.19 7.02 -27.04
C MET A 1 -14.13 6.32 -25.69
N LEU A 2 -13.23 5.35 -25.51
CA LEU A 2 -12.94 4.80 -24.19
C LEU A 2 -11.92 5.72 -23.55
N THR A 3 -12.39 6.67 -22.74
CA THR A 3 -11.53 7.41 -21.83
C THR A 3 -10.89 6.39 -20.90
N SER A 4 -9.62 6.08 -21.18
CA SER A 4 -8.73 5.27 -20.36
C SER A 4 -8.62 5.93 -18.98
N ASN A 5 -9.55 5.57 -18.10
CA ASN A 5 -9.37 5.74 -16.67
C ASN A 5 -8.06 5.01 -16.36
N ARG A 6 -7.04 5.78 -15.98
CA ARG A 6 -5.70 5.29 -15.64
C ARG A 6 -5.75 4.49 -14.34
N CYS A 7 -6.42 3.34 -14.38
CA CYS A 7 -6.51 2.41 -13.29
C CYS A 7 -5.12 1.81 -13.04
N ALA A 8 -4.77 1.64 -11.77
CA ALA A 8 -3.56 0.92 -11.38
C ALA A 8 -3.77 -0.59 -11.37
N ALA A 9 -5.01 -1.07 -11.52
CA ALA A 9 -5.31 -2.50 -11.57
C ALA A 9 -4.72 -3.16 -12.84
N PRO A 10 -4.17 -4.38 -12.72
CA PRO A 10 -3.81 -5.20 -13.86
C PRO A 10 -5.04 -5.49 -14.73
N CYS A 11 -4.84 -5.51 -16.06
CA CYS A 11 -5.92 -5.83 -16.99
C CYS A 11 -6.14 -7.34 -17.08
N ASP A 12 -7.41 -7.73 -17.26
CA ASP A 12 -7.82 -9.13 -17.50
C ASP A 12 -8.23 -9.37 -18.97
N TRP A 13 -7.87 -8.46 -19.89
CA TRP A 13 -8.14 -8.62 -21.31
C TRP A 13 -7.06 -9.43 -22.02
N VAL A 14 -7.38 -9.97 -23.20
CA VAL A 14 -6.40 -10.54 -24.13
C VAL A 14 -6.05 -9.46 -25.14
N PRO A 15 -4.79 -9.02 -25.25
CA PRO A 15 -4.44 -7.94 -26.15
C PRO A 15 -4.50 -8.39 -27.61
N CYS A 16 -5.02 -7.53 -28.48
CA CYS A 16 -5.10 -7.78 -29.91
C CYS A 16 -3.69 -7.71 -30.54
N SER A 17 -3.41 -8.55 -31.54
CA SER A 17 -2.10 -8.64 -32.22
C SER A 17 -2.09 -8.17 -33.67
N LYS A 18 -3.22 -7.66 -34.18
CA LYS A 18 -3.35 -7.19 -35.56
C LYS A 18 -2.79 -5.77 -35.70
N ARG A 19 -2.33 -5.43 -36.91
CA ARG A 19 -2.05 -4.03 -37.25
C ARG A 19 -3.31 -3.18 -37.08
N CYS A 20 -3.14 -1.98 -36.57
CA CYS A 20 -4.22 -1.03 -36.40
C CYS A 20 -4.80 -0.60 -37.77
N GLU A 21 -6.11 -0.62 -37.90
CA GLU A 21 -6.81 -0.24 -39.15
C GLU A 21 -7.00 1.27 -39.30
N ALA A 22 -6.67 2.06 -38.27
CA ALA A 22 -6.79 3.51 -38.33
C ALA A 22 -5.79 4.13 -39.31
N GLN A 23 -6.19 5.22 -39.97
CA GLN A 23 -5.32 6.02 -40.81
C GLN A 23 -4.70 7.19 -40.04
N LEU A 24 -3.44 7.47 -40.32
CA LEU A 24 -2.73 8.65 -39.84
C LEU A 24 -3.14 9.90 -40.64
N GLY A 25 -2.71 11.08 -40.21
CA GLY A 25 -3.01 12.34 -40.91
C GLY A 25 -2.45 12.40 -42.34
N CYS A 26 -1.39 11.65 -42.60
CA CYS A 26 -0.80 11.47 -43.94
C CYS A 26 -1.58 10.51 -44.86
N GLY A 27 -2.68 9.90 -44.40
CA GLY A 27 -3.53 8.99 -45.18
C GLY A 27 -3.08 7.52 -45.21
N HIS A 28 -1.90 7.20 -44.68
CA HIS A 28 -1.41 5.82 -44.58
C HIS A 28 -1.94 5.12 -43.31
N GLN A 29 -2.04 3.79 -43.37
CA GLN A 29 -2.46 2.97 -42.24
C GLN A 29 -1.44 3.03 -41.09
N CYS A 30 -1.94 3.09 -39.87
CA CYS A 30 -1.15 3.14 -38.65
C CYS A 30 -0.16 1.96 -38.57
N PRO A 31 1.13 2.21 -38.26
CA PRO A 31 2.13 1.15 -38.14
C PRO A 31 2.07 0.39 -36.80
N SER A 32 1.15 0.77 -35.91
CA SER A 32 1.04 0.18 -34.57
C SER A 32 -0.02 -0.91 -34.47
N VAL A 33 -0.09 -1.55 -33.30
CA VAL A 33 -1.03 -2.62 -32.97
C VAL A 33 -2.40 -2.04 -32.59
N CYS A 34 -3.46 -2.76 -32.94
CA CYS A 34 -4.83 -2.50 -32.48
C CYS A 34 -4.90 -2.31 -30.94
N GLY A 35 -5.63 -1.28 -30.50
CA GLY A 35 -5.84 -1.00 -29.08
C GLY A 35 -4.76 -0.13 -28.43
N GLU A 36 -3.66 0.14 -29.12
CA GLU A 36 -2.68 1.14 -28.70
C GLU A 36 -3.01 2.55 -29.24
N LEU A 37 -2.37 3.56 -28.63
CA LEU A 37 -2.44 4.93 -29.15
C LEU A 37 -1.68 5.00 -30.48
N CYS A 38 -2.35 5.47 -31.53
CA CYS A 38 -1.71 5.67 -32.82
C CYS A 38 -0.58 6.71 -32.69
N PRO A 39 0.61 6.43 -33.24
CA PRO A 39 1.71 7.38 -33.24
C PRO A 39 1.42 8.54 -34.21
N GLY A 40 2.20 9.63 -34.11
CA GLY A 40 2.09 10.74 -35.05
C GLY A 40 2.61 10.38 -36.46
N ASP A 41 2.26 11.21 -37.45
CA ASP A 41 2.58 11.01 -38.87
C ASP A 41 4.08 10.84 -39.15
N GLN A 42 4.93 11.42 -38.31
CA GLN A 42 6.39 11.26 -38.36
C GLN A 42 6.87 9.81 -38.25
N TYR A 43 6.07 8.91 -37.66
CA TYR A 43 6.38 7.49 -37.52
C TYR A 43 5.77 6.62 -38.63
N CYS A 44 5.06 7.22 -39.58
CA CYS A 44 4.56 6.50 -40.75
C CYS A 44 5.73 5.90 -41.53
N GLN A 45 5.80 4.57 -41.68
CA GLN A 45 6.93 3.90 -42.36
C GLN A 45 7.16 4.42 -43.80
N VAL A 46 6.10 4.86 -44.48
CA VAL A 46 6.16 5.44 -45.83
C VAL A 46 6.69 6.88 -45.82
N CYS A 47 6.16 7.73 -44.93
CA CYS A 47 6.43 9.18 -44.92
C CYS A 47 7.57 9.61 -43.98
N CYS A 48 8.04 8.74 -43.09
CA CYS A 48 9.03 9.08 -42.08
C CYS A 48 10.39 9.43 -42.70
N SER A 49 11.20 10.17 -41.93
CA SER A 49 12.56 10.52 -42.31
C SER A 49 13.47 9.29 -42.35
N ASP A 50 14.57 9.40 -43.08
CA ASP A 50 15.55 8.30 -43.19
C ASP A 50 16.17 7.94 -41.82
N GLU A 51 16.25 8.89 -40.90
CA GLU A 51 16.67 8.65 -39.51
C GLU A 51 15.71 7.69 -38.78
N ILE A 52 14.40 7.89 -38.91
CA ILE A 52 13.39 7.03 -38.27
C ILE A 52 13.35 5.67 -38.97
N LYS A 53 13.50 5.63 -40.30
CA LYS A 53 13.59 4.38 -41.08
C LYS A 53 14.75 3.50 -40.66
N SER A 54 15.89 4.11 -40.36
CA SER A 54 17.12 3.41 -39.99
C SER A 54 17.17 2.99 -38.51
N THR A 55 16.11 3.26 -37.75
CA THR A 55 16.05 2.87 -36.33
C THR A 55 15.96 1.35 -36.21
N MET A 56 16.87 0.74 -35.44
CA MET A 56 16.79 -0.69 -35.12
C MET A 56 15.62 -0.93 -34.17
N VAL A 57 14.67 -1.75 -34.62
CA VAL A 57 13.40 -1.99 -33.93
C VAL A 57 13.21 -3.45 -33.56
N ASP A 58 13.94 -4.38 -34.19
CA ASP A 58 13.94 -5.79 -33.78
C ASP A 58 15.28 -6.18 -33.14
N PHE A 59 15.22 -6.55 -31.86
CA PHE A 59 16.39 -7.00 -31.10
C PHE A 59 16.76 -8.47 -31.34
N ILE A 60 15.90 -9.26 -31.99
CA ILE A 60 16.12 -10.68 -32.26
C ILE A 60 16.93 -10.84 -33.53
N MET A 61 16.45 -10.28 -34.65
CA MET A 61 17.14 -10.36 -35.94
C MET A 61 17.99 -9.12 -36.26
N GLY A 62 17.88 -8.06 -35.47
CA GLY A 62 18.65 -6.82 -35.67
C GLY A 62 18.12 -5.93 -36.81
N LEU A 63 16.85 -6.09 -37.19
CA LEU A 63 16.25 -5.40 -38.32
C LEU A 63 15.93 -3.92 -38.01
N GLN A 64 16.08 -3.09 -39.04
CA GLN A 64 15.71 -1.69 -39.04
C GLN A 64 14.23 -1.50 -39.39
N TYR A 65 13.69 -0.33 -39.07
CA TYR A 65 12.27 -0.07 -39.22
C TYR A 65 11.78 -0.17 -40.66
N ASN A 66 12.59 0.20 -41.65
CA ASN A 66 12.28 0.01 -43.07
C ASN A 66 12.34 -1.44 -43.55
N GLU A 67 13.02 -2.33 -42.83
CA GLU A 67 13.16 -3.75 -43.19
C GLU A 67 12.03 -4.62 -42.64
N ILE A 68 11.27 -4.09 -41.67
CA ILE A 68 10.14 -4.80 -41.05
C ILE A 68 8.89 -4.71 -41.91
N ASP A 69 8.25 -5.85 -42.16
CA ASP A 69 6.89 -5.91 -42.65
C ASP A 69 5.90 -5.61 -41.50
N ILE A 70 5.42 -4.37 -41.46
CA ILE A 70 4.51 -3.89 -40.40
C ILE A 70 3.09 -4.48 -40.49
N ASP A 71 2.72 -5.14 -41.60
CA ASP A 71 1.46 -5.87 -41.70
C ASP A 71 1.53 -7.21 -40.96
N VAL A 72 2.71 -7.80 -40.87
CA VAL A 72 2.98 -9.05 -40.14
C VAL A 72 3.40 -8.77 -38.69
N ASP A 73 4.38 -7.88 -38.49
CA ASP A 73 4.92 -7.52 -37.17
C ASP A 73 4.88 -6.00 -36.93
N PRO A 74 3.68 -5.45 -36.65
CA PRO A 74 3.53 -4.01 -36.34
C PRO A 74 4.37 -3.58 -35.13
N CYS A 75 4.67 -2.28 -35.04
CA CYS A 75 5.51 -1.73 -33.98
C CYS A 75 4.72 -1.22 -32.77
N ILE A 76 5.29 -1.33 -31.58
CA ILE A 76 4.78 -0.73 -30.34
C ILE A 76 5.49 0.61 -30.14
N PHE A 77 4.73 1.67 -29.84
CA PHE A 77 5.24 3.03 -29.65
C PHE A 77 5.01 3.51 -28.20
N PRO A 78 5.96 3.25 -27.27
CA PRO A 78 5.88 3.77 -25.91
C PRO A 78 6.00 5.30 -25.86
N ALA A 79 5.56 5.93 -24.76
CA ALA A 79 5.60 7.39 -24.62
C ALA A 79 7.02 7.97 -24.55
N CYS A 80 8.03 7.13 -24.29
CA CYS A 80 9.44 7.54 -24.34
C CYS A 80 9.99 7.65 -25.77
N GLY A 81 9.21 7.30 -26.80
CA GLY A 81 9.60 7.43 -28.21
C GLY A 81 10.47 6.29 -28.76
N HIS A 82 10.96 5.38 -27.91
CA HIS A 82 11.75 4.21 -28.34
C HIS A 82 10.81 3.09 -28.77
N PHE A 83 10.42 3.09 -30.04
CA PHE A 83 9.54 2.09 -30.62
C PHE A 83 10.29 0.81 -30.97
N VAL A 84 9.58 -0.31 -30.88
CA VAL A 84 10.14 -1.67 -31.02
C VAL A 84 9.11 -2.53 -31.75
N ALA A 85 9.56 -3.51 -32.53
CA ALA A 85 8.70 -4.49 -33.16
C ALA A 85 7.91 -5.28 -32.10
N LYS A 86 6.65 -5.64 -32.40
CA LYS A 86 5.77 -6.33 -31.46
C LYS A 86 6.39 -7.64 -30.99
N SER A 87 6.94 -8.46 -31.89
CA SER A 87 7.55 -9.74 -31.54
C SER A 87 8.71 -9.60 -30.52
N SER A 88 9.63 -8.67 -30.76
CA SER A 88 10.78 -8.44 -29.88
C SER A 88 10.34 -7.91 -28.52
N MET A 89 9.39 -6.98 -28.51
CA MET A 89 8.86 -6.40 -27.27
C MET A 89 8.06 -7.44 -26.46
N ASP A 90 7.27 -8.28 -27.12
CA ASP A 90 6.56 -9.40 -26.49
C ASP A 90 7.52 -10.39 -25.83
N GLY A 91 8.68 -10.64 -26.45
CA GLY A 91 9.77 -11.43 -25.88
C GLY A 91 10.36 -10.80 -24.62
N VAL A 92 10.68 -9.50 -24.64
CA VAL A 92 11.19 -8.76 -23.47
C VAL A 92 10.21 -8.81 -22.29
N MET A 93 8.91 -8.73 -22.60
CA MET A 93 7.82 -8.73 -21.62
C MET A 93 7.44 -10.14 -21.15
N ASP A 94 8.02 -11.20 -21.72
CA ASP A 94 7.71 -12.60 -21.43
C ASP A 94 6.20 -12.91 -21.50
N MET A 95 5.59 -12.58 -22.64
CA MET A 95 4.15 -12.77 -22.85
C MET A 95 3.69 -14.22 -22.61
N LYS A 96 4.56 -15.20 -22.87
CA LYS A 96 4.29 -16.65 -22.73
C LYS A 96 4.06 -17.07 -21.27
N ALA A 97 4.69 -16.40 -20.31
CA ALA A 97 4.46 -16.65 -18.89
C ALA A 97 3.09 -16.16 -18.40
N HIS A 98 2.44 -15.24 -19.13
CA HIS A 98 1.23 -14.53 -18.68
C HIS A 98 -0.01 -14.80 -19.54
N TYR A 99 0.16 -15.33 -20.74
CA TYR A 99 -0.92 -15.64 -21.68
C TYR A 99 -0.71 -17.02 -22.30
N THR A 100 -1.82 -17.69 -22.61
CA THR A 100 -1.81 -18.83 -23.51
C THR A 100 -1.68 -18.31 -24.93
N MET A 101 -0.72 -18.84 -25.69
CA MET A 101 -0.42 -18.39 -27.05
C MET A 101 -1.05 -19.34 -28.09
N SER A 102 -1.41 -18.81 -29.26
CA SER A 102 -1.82 -19.58 -30.44
C SER A 102 -0.61 -20.18 -31.17
N ALA A 103 -0.88 -20.97 -32.22
CA ALA A 103 0.16 -21.47 -33.12
C ALA A 103 0.93 -20.35 -33.85
N GLU A 104 0.34 -19.16 -34.04
CA GLU A 104 1.01 -17.98 -34.62
C GLU A 104 1.63 -17.06 -33.54
N ASP A 105 1.90 -17.59 -32.34
CA ASP A 105 2.50 -16.87 -31.21
C ASP A 105 1.72 -15.59 -30.80
N ASN A 106 0.39 -15.64 -30.92
CA ASN A 106 -0.49 -14.56 -30.47
C ASN A 106 -1.24 -14.95 -29.19
N PRO A 107 -1.42 -14.04 -28.22
CA PRO A 107 -2.14 -14.34 -27.00
C PRO A 107 -3.63 -14.60 -27.31
N ILE A 108 -4.17 -15.73 -26.85
CA ILE A 108 -5.57 -16.15 -27.05
C ILE A 108 -6.38 -16.18 -25.75
N ALA A 109 -5.71 -16.40 -24.63
CA ALA A 109 -6.33 -16.43 -23.31
C ALA A 109 -5.33 -15.94 -22.27
N VAL A 110 -5.86 -15.41 -21.17
CA VAL A 110 -5.04 -15.09 -19.99
C VAL A 110 -4.60 -16.40 -19.34
N SER A 111 -3.30 -16.55 -19.10
CA SER A 111 -2.75 -17.71 -18.39
C SER A 111 -2.64 -17.40 -16.90
N GLY A 112 -3.17 -18.32 -16.09
CA GLY A 112 -3.01 -18.29 -14.64
C GLY A 112 -3.67 -17.11 -13.91
N ILE A 113 -3.63 -17.20 -12.59
CA ILE A 113 -4.09 -16.13 -11.70
C ILE A 113 -2.91 -15.17 -11.49
N SER A 114 -3.13 -13.86 -11.65
CA SER A 114 -2.17 -12.84 -11.26
C SER A 114 -2.07 -12.80 -9.73
N ARG A 115 -1.23 -13.65 -9.14
CA ARG A 115 -0.97 -13.67 -7.69
C ARG A 115 0.08 -12.61 -7.31
N PRO A 116 0.04 -12.08 -6.08
CA PRO A 116 1.01 -11.09 -5.63
C PRO A 116 2.42 -11.68 -5.58
N PHE A 117 3.40 -10.85 -5.90
CA PHE A 117 4.84 -11.14 -5.79
C PHE A 117 5.35 -12.26 -6.71
N LEU A 118 4.59 -12.64 -7.74
CA LEU A 118 5.04 -13.59 -8.76
C LEU A 118 6.05 -13.00 -9.76
N MET A 119 6.09 -11.67 -9.87
CA MET A 119 7.02 -10.98 -10.76
C MET A 119 8.26 -10.55 -9.98
N ASP A 120 9.42 -10.99 -10.46
CA ASP A 120 10.72 -10.66 -9.87
C ASP A 120 11.14 -9.22 -10.17
N GLU A 121 10.77 -8.68 -11.34
CA GLU A 121 11.21 -7.35 -11.80
C GLU A 121 10.09 -6.55 -12.49
N VAL A 122 10.13 -5.22 -12.31
CA VAL A 122 9.31 -4.28 -13.08
C VAL A 122 9.93 -4.09 -14.46
N LYS A 123 9.29 -4.66 -15.48
CA LYS A 123 9.70 -4.48 -16.88
C LYS A 123 9.63 -3.00 -17.30
N THR A 124 10.69 -2.51 -17.94
CA THR A 124 10.83 -1.13 -18.42
C THR A 124 11.27 -1.10 -19.88
N CYS A 125 11.27 0.09 -20.50
CA CYS A 125 11.76 0.25 -21.87
C CYS A 125 13.22 -0.25 -21.98
N PRO A 126 13.53 -1.14 -22.94
CA PRO A 126 14.88 -1.71 -23.06
C PRO A 126 15.95 -0.67 -23.40
N THR A 127 15.58 0.42 -24.07
CA THR A 127 16.52 1.47 -24.50
C THR A 127 16.79 2.50 -23.40
N CYS A 128 15.75 3.00 -22.72
CA CYS A 128 15.87 4.14 -21.80
C CYS A 128 15.39 3.87 -20.37
N ARG A 129 14.92 2.65 -20.07
CA ARG A 129 14.36 2.23 -18.77
C ARG A 129 13.15 3.04 -18.28
N SER A 130 12.53 3.82 -19.17
CA SER A 130 11.28 4.53 -18.88
C SER A 130 10.13 3.55 -18.62
N SER A 131 9.15 3.98 -17.82
CA SER A 131 7.97 3.17 -17.50
C SER A 131 7.14 2.87 -18.74
N LEU A 132 6.71 1.61 -18.88
CA LEU A 132 5.83 1.13 -19.95
C LEU A 132 4.36 1.10 -19.55
N ARG A 133 3.98 1.78 -18.46
CA ARG A 133 2.61 1.76 -17.91
C ARG A 133 1.54 2.20 -18.91
N ASN A 134 1.94 3.02 -19.88
CA ASN A 134 1.07 3.58 -20.91
C ASN A 134 0.83 2.63 -22.10
N VAL A 135 1.57 1.53 -22.21
CA VAL A 135 1.36 0.52 -23.26
C VAL A 135 0.29 -0.45 -22.79
N SER A 136 -0.83 -0.49 -23.51
CA SER A 136 -2.05 -1.15 -23.06
C SER A 136 -1.93 -2.69 -23.14
N ARG A 137 -1.24 -3.20 -24.16
CA ARG A 137 -0.88 -4.61 -24.40
C ARG A 137 -0.20 -5.24 -23.19
N TYR A 138 0.76 -4.51 -22.59
CA TYR A 138 1.53 -4.98 -21.44
C TYR A 138 0.97 -4.52 -20.09
N GLY A 139 -0.23 -3.92 -20.08
CA GLY A 139 -0.84 -3.35 -18.88
C GLY A 139 -0.97 -4.35 -17.74
N ARG A 140 -1.32 -5.62 -18.02
CA ARG A 140 -1.39 -6.70 -17.02
C ARG A 140 -0.04 -6.90 -16.31
N ILE A 141 1.03 -6.99 -17.09
CA ILE A 141 2.38 -7.32 -16.64
C ILE A 141 2.97 -6.13 -15.88
N VAL A 142 3.02 -4.97 -16.52
CA VAL A 142 3.65 -3.76 -15.95
C VAL A 142 2.90 -3.29 -14.71
N ARG A 143 1.57 -3.22 -14.75
CA ARG A 143 0.81 -2.71 -13.60
C ARG A 143 0.86 -3.67 -12.41
N ARG A 144 0.90 -4.99 -12.65
CA ARG A 144 1.09 -5.96 -11.56
C ARG A 144 2.46 -5.80 -10.92
N ALA A 145 3.52 -5.79 -11.72
CA ALA A 145 4.87 -5.60 -11.19
C ALA A 145 5.00 -4.29 -10.41
N MET A 146 4.43 -3.19 -10.92
CA MET A 146 4.42 -1.90 -10.23
C MET A 146 3.67 -1.93 -8.89
N LEU A 147 2.52 -2.61 -8.82
CA LEU A 147 1.76 -2.77 -7.58
C LEU A 147 2.52 -3.62 -6.56
N ASP A 148 3.13 -4.72 -7.01
CA ASP A 148 3.90 -5.61 -6.14
C ASP A 148 5.16 -4.90 -5.61
N GLU A 149 5.85 -4.14 -6.45
CA GLU A 149 7.02 -3.38 -6.05
C GLU A 149 6.67 -2.26 -5.06
N ALA A 150 5.59 -1.51 -5.31
CA ALA A 150 5.08 -0.53 -4.36
C ALA A 150 4.69 -1.17 -3.02
N THR A 151 4.09 -2.36 -3.08
CA THR A 151 3.73 -3.15 -1.90
C THR A 151 4.97 -3.60 -1.12
N LYS A 152 5.98 -4.16 -1.79
CA LYS A 152 7.24 -4.59 -1.16
C LYS A 152 7.90 -3.43 -0.42
N LYS A 153 8.00 -2.27 -1.08
CA LYS A 153 8.56 -1.03 -0.49
C LYS A 153 7.78 -0.58 0.73
N PHE A 154 6.45 -0.59 0.65
CA PHE A 154 5.59 -0.22 1.77
C PHE A 154 5.77 -1.18 2.96
N ILE A 155 5.75 -2.50 2.73
CA ILE A 155 5.94 -3.51 3.78
C ILE A 155 7.31 -3.32 4.44
N ALA A 156 8.38 -3.19 3.66
CA ALA A 156 9.73 -3.00 4.18
C ALA A 156 9.83 -1.74 5.04
N TRP A 157 9.36 -0.59 4.53
CA TRP A 157 9.33 0.67 5.27
C TRP A 157 8.51 0.57 6.56
N SER A 158 7.29 0.01 6.46
CA SER A 158 6.36 -0.06 7.60
C SER A 158 6.89 -0.96 8.72
N ASN A 159 7.57 -2.05 8.38
CA ASN A 159 8.22 -2.96 9.33
C ASN A 159 9.44 -2.32 9.98
N ASP A 160 10.31 -1.66 9.20
CA ASP A 160 11.51 -0.99 9.73
C ASP A 160 11.13 0.09 10.76
N GLU A 161 10.22 0.99 10.39
CA GLU A 161 9.71 2.02 11.30
C GLU A 161 9.03 1.41 12.54
N HIS A 162 8.24 0.34 12.37
CA HIS A 162 7.63 -0.36 13.49
C HIS A 162 8.67 -0.94 14.45
N LEU A 163 9.74 -1.56 13.93
CA LEU A 163 10.81 -2.13 14.74
C LEU A 163 11.54 -1.04 15.54
N GLN A 164 11.84 0.10 14.92
CA GLN A 164 12.45 1.23 15.61
C GLN A 164 11.56 1.75 16.75
N LEU A 165 10.25 1.91 16.50
CA LEU A 165 9.30 2.34 17.54
C LEU A 165 9.14 1.29 18.66
N ALA A 166 9.14 0.01 18.30
CA ALA A 166 9.07 -1.10 19.26
C ALA A 166 10.32 -1.15 20.15
N GLN A 167 11.51 -0.95 19.58
CA GLN A 167 12.75 -0.92 20.35
C GLN A 167 12.75 0.24 21.36
N ARG A 168 12.39 1.44 20.91
CA ARG A 168 12.26 2.61 21.80
C ARG A 168 11.27 2.35 22.94
N LEU A 169 10.22 1.58 22.68
CA LEU A 169 9.24 1.21 23.70
C LEU A 169 9.84 0.30 24.78
N VAL A 170 10.65 -0.68 24.37
CA VAL A 170 11.39 -1.57 25.28
C VAL A 170 12.36 -0.76 26.13
N ASP A 171 13.13 0.14 25.52
CA ASP A 171 14.10 0.99 26.22
C ASP A 171 13.41 1.88 27.28
N ILE A 172 12.24 2.43 26.95
CA ILE A 172 11.42 3.21 27.89
C ILE A 172 10.89 2.33 29.02
N GLN A 173 10.40 1.13 28.72
CA GLN A 173 9.91 0.21 29.74
C GLN A 173 11.03 -0.16 30.73
N GLN A 174 12.23 -0.45 30.23
CA GLN A 174 13.40 -0.73 31.05
C GLN A 174 13.78 0.49 31.89
N SER A 175 13.90 1.67 31.27
CA SER A 175 14.22 2.92 31.98
C SER A 175 13.24 3.25 33.10
N LEU A 176 11.93 3.01 32.88
CA LEU A 176 10.91 3.22 33.91
C LEU A 176 11.04 2.20 35.06
N SER A 177 11.39 0.95 34.75
CA SER A 177 11.60 -0.08 35.77
C SER A 177 12.85 0.15 36.64
N GLU A 178 13.91 0.72 36.06
CA GLU A 178 15.18 1.00 36.76
C GLU A 178 15.13 2.30 37.57
N LYS A 179 14.39 3.31 37.10
CA LYS A 179 14.24 4.58 37.81
C LYS A 179 13.45 4.38 39.10
N SER A 180 14.07 4.69 40.22
CA SER A 180 13.41 4.75 41.53
C SER A 180 12.16 5.63 41.48
N LEU A 181 11.14 5.23 42.25
CA LEU A 181 9.86 5.93 42.28
C LEU A 181 10.08 7.37 42.78
N PRO A 182 9.57 8.40 42.07
CA PRO A 182 9.81 9.79 42.44
C PRO A 182 9.31 10.10 43.87
N ARG A 183 10.08 10.88 44.64
CA ARG A 183 9.57 11.47 45.88
C ARG A 183 8.68 12.65 45.47
N MET A 184 7.40 12.64 45.83
CA MET A 184 6.47 13.69 45.42
C MET A 184 7.01 15.08 45.81
N LEU A 185 7.11 15.99 44.84
CA LEU A 185 7.13 17.42 45.12
C LEU A 185 5.66 17.87 45.22
N PRO A 186 5.24 18.53 46.32
CA PRO A 186 3.91 19.09 46.41
C PRO A 186 3.78 20.20 45.35
N GLN A 187 3.15 19.89 44.21
CA GLN A 187 2.84 20.89 43.20
C GLN A 187 1.37 21.27 43.30
N ASN A 188 1.14 22.53 43.64
CA ASN A 188 -0.08 23.27 43.35
C ASN A 188 -0.18 23.50 41.85
N THR A 189 -0.56 22.50 41.06
CA THR A 189 -0.77 22.69 39.62
C THR A 189 -2.20 23.16 39.36
N ARG A 190 -2.34 24.47 39.10
CA ARG A 190 -3.47 24.98 38.31
C ARG A 190 -3.51 24.19 37.00
N PRO A 191 -4.68 23.75 36.52
CA PRO A 191 -4.78 23.01 35.27
C PRO A 191 -4.19 23.87 34.15
N ALA A 192 -3.10 23.40 33.55
CA ALA A 192 -2.52 24.06 32.39
C ALA A 192 -3.63 24.12 31.32
N LYS A 193 -3.98 25.33 30.88
CA LYS A 193 -4.86 25.55 29.74
C LYS A 193 -4.16 25.02 28.48
N LEU A 194 -4.23 23.71 28.26
CA LEU A 194 -3.82 23.11 27.00
C LEU A 194 -4.90 23.42 25.97
N ARG A 195 -4.43 24.15 24.95
CA ARG A 195 -5.17 24.65 23.80
C ARG A 195 -5.92 23.49 23.11
N MET A 196 -7.08 23.84 22.59
CA MET A 196 -8.19 22.97 22.18
C MET A 196 -7.79 21.85 21.18
N THR A 197 -8.59 20.76 21.19
CA THR A 197 -8.58 19.57 20.30
C THR A 197 -7.63 18.39 20.61
N ALA A 198 -7.25 18.15 21.86
CA ALA A 198 -6.48 16.93 22.20
C ALA A 198 -7.36 15.66 22.30
N ASN A 199 -6.87 14.57 21.70
CA ASN A 199 -7.39 13.20 21.81
C ASN A 199 -7.61 12.82 23.30
N VAL A 200 -8.74 12.17 23.63
CA VAL A 200 -9.11 11.79 25.02
C VAL A 200 -7.99 10.97 25.67
N ARG A 201 -7.39 10.05 24.92
CA ARG A 201 -6.29 9.20 25.37
C ARG A 201 -5.05 10.00 25.80
N LEU A 202 -4.69 11.01 25.00
CA LEU A 202 -3.53 11.87 25.31
C LEU A 202 -3.77 12.73 26.55
N LYS A 203 -5.02 13.20 26.76
CA LYS A 203 -5.38 13.96 27.97
C LYS A 203 -5.21 13.11 29.24
N GLN A 204 -5.57 11.84 29.19
CA GLN A 204 -5.39 10.93 30.32
C GLN A 204 -3.91 10.71 30.65
N LEU A 205 -3.06 10.55 29.64
CA LEU A 205 -1.61 10.41 29.86
C LEU A 205 -0.99 11.71 30.43
N HIS A 206 -1.44 12.87 29.97
CA HIS A 206 -1.02 14.15 30.55
C HIS A 206 -1.47 14.30 32.01
N ALA A 207 -2.71 13.91 32.35
CA ALA A 207 -3.18 13.93 33.74
C ALA A 207 -2.32 13.04 34.64
N VAL A 208 -1.95 11.84 34.17
CA VAL A 208 -1.05 10.93 34.89
C VAL A 208 0.35 11.54 35.08
N ARG A 209 0.93 12.16 34.04
CA ARG A 209 2.21 12.87 34.14
C ARG A 209 2.14 14.00 35.17
N ASP A 210 1.10 14.82 35.10
CA ASP A 210 0.95 16.01 35.95
C ASP A 210 0.77 15.63 37.43
N CYS A 211 0.20 14.45 37.72
CA CYS A 211 0.06 13.93 39.08
C CYS A 211 1.36 13.43 39.71
N ILE A 212 2.34 12.96 38.93
CA ILE A 212 3.65 12.51 39.45
C ILE A 212 4.65 13.66 39.52
N GLY A 213 4.44 14.70 38.71
CA GLY A 213 5.38 15.80 38.56
C GLY A 213 6.61 15.39 37.73
N GLY A 214 6.87 16.12 36.66
CA GLY A 214 8.14 16.06 35.92
C GLY A 214 8.23 15.11 34.72
N GLU A 215 9.45 15.01 34.20
CA GLU A 215 9.85 14.41 32.92
C GLU A 215 9.79 12.87 32.86
N ARG A 216 9.33 12.16 33.92
CA ARG A 216 9.38 10.68 34.01
C ARG A 216 8.75 10.01 32.79
N TYR A 217 7.57 10.49 32.37
CA TYR A 217 6.86 9.97 31.20
C TYR A 217 7.07 10.79 29.93
N GLN A 218 7.98 11.76 29.93
CA GLN A 218 8.19 12.61 28.75
C GLN A 218 8.59 11.80 27.52
N SER A 219 9.55 10.88 27.67
CA SER A 219 9.97 10.01 26.57
C SER A 219 8.83 9.10 26.08
N ALA A 220 7.97 8.63 26.98
CA ALA A 220 6.80 7.83 26.64
C ALA A 220 5.75 8.64 25.86
N LEU A 221 5.49 9.89 26.28
CA LEU A 221 4.59 10.81 25.56
C LEU A 221 5.13 11.21 24.18
N GLN A 222 6.45 11.42 24.07
CA GLN A 222 7.11 11.65 22.77
C GLN A 222 6.95 10.43 21.85
N LEU A 223 7.19 9.22 22.36
CA LEU A 223 7.00 7.98 21.61
C LEU A 223 5.54 7.79 21.21
N TRP A 224 4.58 8.07 22.10
CA TRP A 224 3.15 7.99 21.82
C TRP A 224 2.76 8.88 20.61
N ASN A 225 3.30 10.11 20.55
CA ASN A 225 3.09 10.99 19.40
C ASN A 225 3.75 10.44 18.13
N SER A 226 4.99 9.92 18.22
CA SER A 226 5.66 9.27 17.09
C SER A 226 4.85 8.08 16.55
N ILE A 227 4.28 7.23 17.42
CA ILE A 227 3.44 6.10 17.04
C ILE A 227 2.14 6.58 16.37
N SER A 228 1.49 7.62 16.91
CA SER A 228 0.30 8.22 16.30
C SER A 228 0.59 8.73 14.88
N GLU A 229 1.71 9.43 14.68
CA GLU A 229 2.12 9.89 13.34
C GLU A 229 2.45 8.73 12.40
N TYR A 230 3.11 7.68 12.89
CA TYR A 230 3.33 6.45 12.12
C TYR A 230 2.01 5.81 11.67
N ILE A 231 1.03 5.64 12.56
CA ILE A 231 -0.29 5.08 12.22
C ILE A 231 -0.99 5.92 11.15
N LYS A 232 -0.91 7.26 11.25
CA LYS A 232 -1.47 8.16 10.22
C LYS A 232 -0.79 7.99 8.86
N LYS A 233 0.55 7.88 8.84
CA LYS A 233 1.32 7.64 7.62
C LYS A 233 0.98 6.30 6.99
N VAL A 234 0.97 5.23 7.78
CA VAL A 234 0.57 3.87 7.35
C VAL A 234 -0.81 3.90 6.70
N ARG A 235 -1.81 4.51 7.36
CA ARG A 235 -3.17 4.63 6.81
C ARG A 235 -3.21 5.39 5.47
N LYS A 236 -2.37 6.41 5.31
CA LYS A 236 -2.31 7.21 4.07
C LYS A 236 -1.70 6.39 2.93
N GLU A 237 -0.60 5.70 3.19
CA GLU A 237 0.11 4.87 2.21
C GLU A 237 -0.67 3.58 1.85
N GLU A 238 -1.52 3.07 2.75
CA GLU A 238 -2.43 1.93 2.47
C GLU A 238 -3.59 2.31 1.51
N GLN A 239 -4.02 3.58 1.50
CA GLN A 239 -5.22 4.03 0.80
C GLN A 239 -5.22 3.73 -0.71
N PRO A 240 -4.14 3.96 -1.48
CA PRO A 240 -4.12 3.65 -2.91
C PRO A 240 -4.34 2.17 -3.19
N PHE A 241 -3.80 1.29 -2.34
CA PHE A 241 -3.97 -0.15 -2.50
C PHE A 241 -5.40 -0.59 -2.18
N GLN A 242 -6.04 0.02 -1.17
CA GLN A 242 -7.48 -0.19 -0.89
C GLN A 242 -8.33 0.18 -2.09
N ARG A 243 -8.09 1.34 -2.71
CA ARG A 243 -8.85 1.76 -3.89
C ARG A 243 -8.74 0.76 -5.04
N VAL A 244 -7.55 0.19 -5.25
CA VAL A 244 -7.35 -0.83 -6.30
C VAL A 244 -8.14 -2.09 -5.97
N ALA A 245 -8.14 -2.53 -4.71
CA ALA A 245 -8.96 -3.65 -4.26
C ALA A 245 -10.45 -3.37 -4.49
N ASP A 246 -10.94 -2.21 -4.04
CA ASP A 246 -12.35 -1.79 -4.18
C ASP A 246 -12.79 -1.77 -5.65
N PHE A 247 -11.96 -1.24 -6.56
CA PHE A 247 -12.26 -1.23 -7.99
C PHE A 247 -12.38 -2.64 -8.56
N VAL A 248 -11.52 -3.57 -8.14
CA VAL A 248 -11.58 -4.95 -8.61
C VAL A 248 -12.81 -5.67 -8.05
N HIS A 249 -13.13 -5.47 -6.77
CA HIS A 249 -14.35 -6.01 -6.17
C HIS A 249 -15.60 -5.51 -6.90
N HIS A 250 -15.65 -4.22 -7.22
CA HIS A 250 -16.75 -3.63 -7.97
C HIS A 250 -16.89 -4.23 -9.37
N ALA A 251 -15.78 -4.39 -10.11
CA ALA A 251 -15.79 -4.99 -11.45
C ALA A 251 -16.25 -6.46 -11.43
N LYS A 252 -15.82 -7.23 -10.42
CA LYS A 252 -16.27 -8.62 -10.21
C LYS A 252 -17.77 -8.68 -9.93
N ALA A 253 -18.28 -7.80 -9.07
CA ALA A 253 -19.69 -7.74 -8.72
C ALA A 253 -20.60 -7.41 -9.93
N GLN A 254 -20.09 -6.64 -10.91
CA GLN A 254 -20.80 -6.34 -12.14
C GLN A 254 -20.66 -7.43 -13.23
N GLY A 255 -20.00 -8.56 -12.94
CA GLY A 255 -19.78 -9.64 -13.91
C GLY A 255 -18.86 -9.26 -15.08
N GLN A 256 -18.12 -8.15 -14.98
CA GLN A 256 -17.26 -7.63 -16.05
C GLN A 256 -15.90 -8.32 -16.12
N THR A 257 -15.52 -9.09 -15.09
CA THR A 257 -14.26 -9.83 -15.02
C THR A 257 -14.52 -11.26 -14.54
N GLN A 258 -14.10 -12.27 -15.32
CA GLN A 258 -14.40 -13.68 -15.00
C GLN A 258 -13.28 -14.42 -14.26
N GLN A 259 -12.03 -13.93 -14.25
CA GLN A 259 -10.92 -14.52 -13.50
C GLN A 259 -9.68 -13.65 -13.78
N GLY A 260 -8.84 -13.36 -12.79
CA GLY A 260 -7.50 -12.84 -13.13
C GLY A 260 -6.72 -12.12 -12.04
N PHE A 261 -7.33 -11.24 -11.25
CA PHE A 261 -6.63 -10.52 -10.17
C PHE A 261 -7.03 -11.01 -8.77
N VAL A 262 -6.03 -11.53 -8.04
CA VAL A 262 -6.12 -11.79 -6.61
C VAL A 262 -5.30 -10.73 -5.90
N TYR A 263 -6.01 -9.82 -5.23
CA TYR A 263 -5.41 -8.90 -4.29
C TYR A 263 -5.44 -9.56 -2.91
N ASP A 264 -4.27 -9.74 -2.30
CA ASP A 264 -4.20 -10.27 -0.95
C ASP A 264 -4.32 -9.10 0.05
N GLU A 265 -5.58 -8.78 0.37
CA GLU A 265 -5.95 -7.72 1.30
C GLU A 265 -5.38 -7.95 2.71
N THR A 266 -5.15 -9.23 3.06
CA THR A 266 -4.66 -9.64 4.38
C THR A 266 -3.18 -9.35 4.59
N LEU A 267 -2.37 -9.37 3.53
CA LEU A 267 -0.92 -9.16 3.62
C LEU A 267 -0.52 -7.71 3.91
N ILE A 268 -1.32 -6.73 3.47
CA ILE A 268 -0.88 -5.33 3.39
C ILE A 268 -1.71 -4.42 4.28
N GLN A 269 -3.03 -4.36 4.07
CA GLN A 269 -3.89 -3.29 4.62
C GLN A 269 -4.27 -3.50 6.08
N VAL A 270 -4.29 -4.76 6.52
CA VAL A 270 -4.70 -5.11 7.89
C VAL A 270 -3.48 -5.15 8.81
N ARG A 271 -2.29 -5.49 8.31
CA ARG A 271 -1.13 -5.76 9.14
C ARG A 271 -0.48 -4.50 9.72
N GLY A 272 -0.12 -3.53 8.88
CA GLY A 272 0.65 -2.35 9.30
C GLY A 272 -0.11 -1.51 10.33
N LYS A 273 -1.36 -1.18 10.03
CA LYS A 273 -2.23 -0.45 10.95
C LYS A 273 -2.43 -1.18 12.29
N LEU A 274 -2.71 -2.49 12.27
CA LEU A 274 -2.90 -3.25 13.52
C LEU A 274 -1.62 -3.31 14.36
N GLN A 275 -0.45 -3.45 13.71
CA GLN A 275 0.84 -3.41 14.40
C GLN A 275 1.06 -2.05 15.08
N GLY A 276 0.82 -0.95 14.37
CA GLY A 276 0.89 0.41 14.94
C GLY A 276 -0.06 0.61 16.14
N LEU A 277 -1.33 0.25 16.00
CA LEU A 277 -2.31 0.31 17.10
C LEU A 277 -1.89 -0.54 18.31
N SER A 278 -1.24 -1.68 18.06
CA SER A 278 -0.67 -2.52 19.12
C SER A 278 0.37 -1.80 19.95
N LEU A 279 1.32 -1.16 19.28
CA LEU A 279 2.41 -0.44 19.93
C LEU A 279 1.85 0.74 20.72
N TRP A 280 0.84 1.40 20.16
CA TRP A 280 0.18 2.52 20.79
C TRP A 280 -0.48 2.13 22.12
N LEU A 281 -1.25 1.04 22.13
CA LEU A 281 -1.85 0.48 23.33
C LEU A 281 -0.80 0.00 24.34
N ARG A 282 0.28 -0.64 23.88
CA ARG A 282 1.38 -1.07 24.77
C ARG A 282 2.08 0.12 25.43
N CYS A 283 2.29 1.21 24.69
CA CYS A 283 2.85 2.46 25.21
C CYS A 283 2.01 3.01 26.36
N GLU A 284 0.69 3.07 26.18
CA GLU A 284 -0.24 3.49 27.22
C GLU A 284 -0.22 2.54 28.42
N SER A 285 -0.24 1.23 28.17
CA SER A 285 -0.22 0.22 29.24
C SER A 285 1.04 0.30 30.10
N ILE A 286 2.20 0.62 29.53
CA ILE A 286 3.44 0.80 30.28
C ILE A 286 3.34 2.00 31.22
N VAL A 287 2.83 3.13 30.75
CA VAL A 287 2.63 4.33 31.57
C VAL A 287 1.62 4.07 32.69
N PHE A 288 0.46 3.50 32.37
CA PHE A 288 -0.56 3.23 33.38
C PHE A 288 -0.12 2.16 34.40
N SER A 289 0.57 1.11 33.97
CA SER A 289 1.09 0.08 34.87
C SER A 289 2.14 0.64 35.84
N ASP A 290 3.07 1.45 35.34
CA ASP A 290 4.06 2.15 36.19
C ASP A 290 3.39 3.11 37.17
N PHE A 291 2.38 3.85 36.72
CA PHE A 291 1.62 4.76 37.58
C PHE A 291 0.85 4.03 38.67
N ILE A 292 0.22 2.89 38.37
CA ILE A 292 -0.49 2.08 39.37
C ILE A 292 0.49 1.55 40.42
N LYS A 293 1.67 1.04 40.00
CA LYS A 293 2.73 0.60 40.93
C LYS A 293 3.21 1.75 41.82
N PHE A 294 3.40 2.93 41.24
CA PHE A 294 3.74 4.13 42.00
C PHE A 294 2.68 4.44 43.07
N ARG A 295 1.40 4.41 42.70
CA ARG A 295 0.27 4.70 43.61
C ARG A 295 0.13 3.67 44.73
N GLN A 296 0.33 2.39 44.45
CA GLN A 296 0.29 1.33 45.48
C GLN A 296 1.35 1.52 46.57
N ASN A 297 2.51 2.08 46.22
CA ASN A 297 3.61 2.31 47.15
C ASN A 297 3.55 3.68 47.86
N PHE A 298 2.56 4.52 47.54
CA PHE A 298 2.45 5.88 48.06
C PHE A 298 1.54 5.96 49.29
N LYS A 299 2.02 6.62 50.37
CA LYS A 299 1.30 6.78 51.65
C LYS A 299 0.84 8.22 51.95
N GLY A 300 0.35 8.95 50.94
CA GLY A 300 -0.09 10.35 51.08
C GLY A 300 -1.51 10.63 50.54
N PRO A 301 -1.98 11.90 50.56
CA PRO A 301 -3.35 12.26 50.17
C PRO A 301 -3.67 11.87 48.72
N VAL A 302 -4.82 11.23 48.54
CA VAL A 302 -5.23 10.58 47.30
C VAL A 302 -5.89 11.60 46.37
N GLN A 303 -5.20 12.01 45.30
CA GLN A 303 -5.86 12.68 44.18
C GLN A 303 -6.62 11.64 43.34
N THR A 304 -7.90 11.89 43.04
CA THR A 304 -8.74 10.99 42.23
C THR A 304 -8.57 11.37 40.75
N ILE A 305 -8.16 10.40 39.92
CA ILE A 305 -8.09 10.56 38.46
C ILE A 305 -9.12 9.60 37.85
N ASN A 306 -9.99 10.12 36.99
CA ASN A 306 -10.93 9.29 36.24
C ASN A 306 -10.30 8.92 34.89
N LEU A 307 -10.15 7.61 34.63
CA LEU A 307 -9.59 7.08 33.39
C LEU A 307 -10.70 6.34 32.63
N ASP A 308 -10.92 6.75 31.39
CA ASP A 308 -11.79 6.05 30.45
C ASP A 308 -10.95 5.16 29.51
N PHE A 309 -11.31 3.88 29.39
CA PHE A 309 -10.63 2.93 28.52
C PHE A 309 -11.52 2.44 27.36
N ALA A 310 -12.69 3.04 27.15
CA ALA A 310 -13.66 2.60 26.15
C ALA A 310 -13.09 2.61 24.72
N GLU A 311 -12.29 3.62 24.38
CA GLU A 311 -11.67 3.75 23.05
C GLU A 311 -10.59 2.67 22.82
N GLN A 312 -9.74 2.42 23.83
CA GLN A 312 -8.75 1.35 23.80
C GLN A 312 -9.40 -0.04 23.65
N MET A 313 -10.49 -0.28 24.38
CA MET A 313 -11.23 -1.54 24.31
C MET A 313 -11.86 -1.76 22.93
N LYS A 314 -12.46 -0.71 22.34
CA LYS A 314 -13.01 -0.77 20.98
C LYS A 314 -11.94 -1.12 19.93
N GLU A 315 -10.73 -0.55 20.05
CA GLU A 315 -9.62 -0.89 19.14
C GLU A 315 -9.11 -2.33 19.34
N CYS A 316 -9.12 -2.83 20.58
CA CYS A 316 -8.81 -4.23 20.89
C CYS A 316 -9.85 -5.21 20.32
N GLU A 317 -11.13 -4.87 20.31
CA GLU A 317 -12.19 -5.72 19.76
C GLU A 317 -12.05 -5.93 18.25
N VAL A 318 -11.69 -4.88 17.50
CA VAL A 318 -11.38 -4.97 16.06
C VAL A 318 -10.23 -5.95 15.81
N ARG A 319 -9.26 -6.03 16.73
CA ARG A 319 -8.10 -6.92 16.67
C ARG A 319 -8.46 -8.41 16.88
N PHE A 320 -9.45 -8.70 17.72
CA PHE A 320 -9.94 -10.06 17.95
C PHE A 320 -10.72 -10.60 16.74
N TRP A 321 -11.57 -9.77 16.14
CA TRP A 321 -12.35 -10.16 14.96
C TRP A 321 -11.49 -10.40 13.71
N CYS A 322 -10.45 -9.58 13.46
CA CYS A 322 -9.53 -9.83 12.35
C CYS A 322 -8.69 -11.11 12.51
N ARG A 323 -8.49 -11.62 13.72
CA ARG A 323 -7.68 -12.83 13.98
C ARG A 323 -8.51 -14.13 13.90
N CYS A 324 -9.82 -14.05 14.09
CA CYS A 324 -10.74 -15.20 14.03
C CYS A 324 -11.39 -15.41 12.64
N GLY A 325 -11.22 -14.49 11.68
CA GLY A 325 -11.79 -14.58 10.33
C GLY A 325 -11.13 -15.60 9.38
N SER A 326 -10.70 -16.76 9.86
CA SER A 326 -10.22 -17.87 9.02
C SER A 326 -10.56 -19.26 9.57
N SER A 327 -11.52 -19.37 10.49
CA SER A 327 -12.17 -20.66 10.78
C SER A 327 -13.61 -20.44 11.22
N ASP A 328 -14.50 -20.97 10.40
CA ASP A 328 -15.89 -21.38 10.62
C ASP A 328 -16.86 -20.46 11.36
N GLY A 329 -17.94 -20.14 10.62
CA GLY A 329 -19.11 -19.50 11.16
C GLY A 329 -19.78 -20.36 12.23
N THR A 330 -20.04 -19.75 13.38
CA THR A 330 -21.28 -19.93 14.13
C THR A 330 -21.45 -18.76 15.09
N SER A 331 -22.66 -18.24 15.09
CA SER A 331 -23.18 -17.15 15.91
C SER A 331 -23.02 -17.37 17.41
N ASN A 332 -22.69 -16.32 18.16
CA ASN A 332 -23.48 -16.00 19.35
C ASN A 332 -23.40 -14.53 19.74
N ALA A 333 -24.57 -13.91 19.90
CA ALA A 333 -24.74 -12.55 20.39
C ALA A 333 -24.50 -12.53 21.90
N GLY A 334 -23.35 -11.99 22.33
CA GLY A 334 -23.00 -11.78 23.73
C GLY A 334 -23.02 -10.30 24.09
N THR A 335 -23.89 -9.95 25.03
CA THR A 335 -24.01 -8.72 25.82
C THR A 335 -22.80 -7.76 25.85
N ARG A 336 -23.04 -6.48 25.49
CA ARG A 336 -22.12 -5.34 25.69
C ARG A 336 -21.82 -5.12 27.18
N PRO A 337 -20.55 -5.06 27.63
CA PRO A 337 -20.23 -4.51 28.94
C PRO A 337 -20.24 -2.97 28.88
N ARG A 338 -20.92 -2.33 29.84
CA ARG A 338 -20.86 -0.87 30.04
C ARG A 338 -19.48 -0.51 30.63
N SER A 339 -18.75 0.35 29.93
CA SER A 339 -17.38 0.77 30.23
C SER A 339 -17.32 2.10 30.98
N ILE A 340 -17.19 2.04 32.31
CA ILE A 340 -16.60 3.08 33.16
C ILE A 340 -15.87 2.34 34.28
N ALA A 341 -14.53 2.34 34.29
CA ALA A 341 -13.75 1.90 35.44
C ALA A 341 -13.45 3.11 36.31
N VAL A 342 -14.31 3.40 37.28
CA VAL A 342 -13.94 4.30 38.37
C VAL A 342 -12.98 3.51 39.27
N LEU A 343 -11.69 3.80 39.19
CA LEU A 343 -10.71 3.30 40.15
C LEU A 343 -10.94 4.03 41.49
N SER A 344 -11.97 3.61 42.21
CA SER A 344 -12.18 3.87 43.63
C SER A 344 -11.77 2.60 44.36
N ILE A 345 -10.53 2.54 44.85
CA ILE A 345 -10.10 1.46 45.75
C ILE A 345 -10.41 1.95 47.19
N PRO A 346 -11.24 1.24 47.97
CA PRO A 346 -11.49 1.61 49.36
C PRO A 346 -10.28 1.26 50.25
N GLN A 347 -10.20 2.03 51.34
CA GLN A 347 -9.21 2.15 52.42
C GLN A 347 -8.13 1.08 52.57
#